data_AF-A0A261UMM0-F1
#
_entry.id   AF-A0A261UMM0-F1
#
_cell.length_a   1.000
_cell.length_b   1.000
_cell.length_c   1.000
_cell.angle_alpha   90.00
_cell.angle_beta   90.00
_cell.angle_gamma   90.00
#
_symmetry.space_group_name_H-M   'P 1'
#
loop_
_entity.id
_entity.type
_entity.pdbx_description
1 polymer ?
#
loop_
_entity_poly.entity_id
_entity_poly.type
_entity_poly.pdbx_seq_one_letter_code
_entity_poly.pdbx_strand_id
1 'polypeptide(L)'
;MLAPIWQRAAHCGVPTFLVMALLLGQSPMTLAESPAQRQELAAALRQLDALERTVADSASHTPIQPGERYHFDYPRLLADLARVRAGIQAHLTPSRAQPRDLSELAGSYRTERAAEPLPTTTAQGKP
;
A
#
# COMPACT_ATOMS: atom_id res chain seq x y z
N MET A 1 -17.75 -43.08 2.51
CA MET A 1 -18.84 -42.27 3.11
C MET A 1 -18.18 -41.25 4.01
N LEU A 2 -17.64 -40.13 3.49
CA LEU A 2 -18.27 -38.81 3.28
C LEU A 2 -18.79 -38.12 4.55
N ALA A 3 -18.01 -37.16 5.05
CA ALA A 3 -18.36 -35.82 5.59
C ALA A 3 -17.45 -35.39 6.77
N PRO A 4 -17.30 -34.08 7.06
CA PRO A 4 -16.96 -33.00 6.15
C PRO A 4 -15.66 -32.31 6.59
N ILE A 5 -14.90 -31.82 5.62
CA ILE A 5 -13.69 -31.01 5.84
C ILE A 5 -14.17 -29.64 6.33
N TRP A 6 -13.94 -29.38 7.61
CA TRP A 6 -14.32 -28.14 8.27
C TRP A 6 -13.64 -26.95 7.59
N GLN A 7 -14.48 -26.13 6.96
CA GLN A 7 -14.16 -24.78 6.54
C GLN A 7 -13.71 -23.98 7.77
N ARG A 8 -12.40 -23.85 7.97
CA ARG A 8 -11.86 -22.80 8.82
C ARG A 8 -11.61 -21.58 7.96
N ALA A 9 -12.68 -20.79 7.87
CA ALA A 9 -12.65 -19.40 7.50
C ALA A 9 -11.58 -18.68 8.32
N ALA A 10 -10.46 -18.38 7.68
CA ALA A 10 -9.53 -17.34 8.11
C ALA A 10 -9.55 -16.21 7.08
N HIS A 11 -10.76 -15.78 6.71
CA HIS A 11 -10.97 -14.43 6.19
C HIS A 11 -11.14 -13.51 7.40
N CYS A 12 -10.06 -13.32 8.15
CA CYS A 12 -10.03 -12.54 9.39
C CYS A 12 -10.20 -11.05 9.07
N GLY A 13 -11.45 -10.57 9.03
CA GLY A 13 -11.92 -9.20 9.28
C GLY A 13 -11.47 -8.05 8.35
N VAL A 14 -10.20 -8.02 7.95
CA VAL A 14 -9.57 -6.93 7.20
C VAL A 14 -10.09 -6.80 5.76
N PRO A 15 -10.26 -7.88 4.95
CA PRO A 15 -10.75 -7.69 3.59
C PRO A 15 -12.21 -7.24 3.57
N THR A 16 -13.02 -7.68 4.54
CA THR A 16 -14.45 -7.32 4.63
C THR A 16 -14.64 -5.85 5.02
N PHE A 17 -13.82 -5.32 5.92
CA PHE A 17 -13.85 -3.90 6.28
C PHE A 17 -13.45 -3.01 5.10
N LEU A 18 -12.40 -3.40 4.36
CA LEU A 18 -11.90 -2.63 3.23
C LEU A 18 -12.91 -2.60 2.07
N VAL A 19 -13.56 -3.73 1.79
CA VAL A 19 -14.63 -3.83 0.79
C VAL A 19 -15.86 -3.02 1.20
N MET A 20 -16.26 -3.04 2.48
CA MET A 20 -17.40 -2.26 2.96
C MET A 20 -17.12 -0.74 2.97
N ALA A 21 -15.90 -0.32 3.31
CA ALA A 21 -15.46 1.08 3.20
C ALA A 21 -15.43 1.56 1.74
N LEU A 22 -15.09 0.68 0.80
CA LEU A 22 -15.08 0.97 -0.64
C LEU A 22 -16.51 1.06 -1.22
N LEU A 23 -17.43 0.19 -0.75
CA LEU A 23 -18.83 0.19 -1.17
C LEU A 23 -19.63 1.41 -0.67
N LEU A 24 -19.30 1.94 0.51
CA LEU A 24 -19.95 3.15 1.04
C LEU A 24 -19.43 4.46 0.42
N GLY A 25 -18.31 4.44 -0.30
CA GLY A 25 -17.66 5.62 -0.89
C GLY A 25 -18.06 5.95 -2.33
N GLN A 26 -19.06 5.25 -2.89
CA GLN A 26 -19.43 5.40 -4.30
C GLN A 26 -20.41 6.57 -4.47
N SER A 27 -19.87 7.79 -4.55
CA SER A 27 -20.63 9.01 -4.83
C SER A 27 -20.74 9.29 -6.35
N PRO A 28 -21.90 9.77 -6.85
CA PRO A 28 -22.05 10.16 -8.25
C PRO A 28 -21.35 11.50 -8.52
N MET A 29 -20.47 11.51 -9.53
CA MET A 29 -19.80 12.71 -10.03
C MET A 29 -20.79 13.79 -10.49
N THR A 30 -20.63 15.03 -10.00
CA THR A 30 -21.12 16.22 -10.71
C THR A 30 -20.11 17.36 -10.66
N LEU A 31 -19.95 18.00 -11.82
CA LEU A 31 -18.89 18.91 -12.23
C LEU A 31 -19.21 20.34 -11.74
N ALA A 32 -18.76 20.65 -10.54
CA ALA A 32 -18.48 21.96 -9.95
C ALA A 32 -17.86 21.64 -8.59
N GLU A 33 -16.83 22.36 -8.14
CA GLU A 33 -16.16 22.08 -6.85
C GLU A 33 -17.09 22.41 -5.68
N SER A 34 -18.04 21.50 -5.48
CA SER A 34 -19.16 21.61 -4.57
C SER A 34 -18.68 21.31 -3.16
N PRO A 35 -19.34 21.86 -2.13
CA PRO A 35 -19.06 21.48 -0.75
C PRO A 35 -19.09 19.94 -0.55
N ALA A 36 -19.89 19.22 -1.33
CA ALA A 36 -19.95 17.76 -1.32
C ALA A 36 -18.64 17.10 -1.79
N GLN A 37 -18.05 17.54 -2.90
CA GLN A 37 -16.76 17.02 -3.39
C GLN A 37 -15.65 17.20 -2.34
N ARG A 38 -15.62 18.35 -1.63
CA ARG A 38 -14.64 18.57 -0.54
C ARG A 38 -14.86 17.62 0.63
N GLN A 39 -16.12 17.34 0.98
CA GLN A 39 -16.46 16.38 2.03
C GLN A 39 -16.04 14.96 1.66
N GLU A 40 -16.23 14.57 0.40
CA GLU A 40 -15.78 13.27 -0.13
C GLU A 40 -14.26 13.13 -0.07
N LEU A 41 -13.52 14.13 -0.53
CA LEU A 41 -12.06 14.13 -0.45
C LEU A 41 -11.56 14.12 1.01
N ALA A 42 -12.25 14.82 1.92
CA ALA A 42 -11.95 14.74 3.34
C ALA A 42 -12.24 13.35 3.93
N ALA A 43 -13.26 12.64 3.44
CA ALA A 43 -13.51 11.25 3.81
C ALA A 43 -12.43 10.31 3.26
N ALA A 44 -12.00 10.52 2.01
CA ALA A 44 -10.91 9.77 1.40
C ALA A 44 -9.59 9.94 2.19
N LEU A 45 -9.29 11.14 2.69
CA LEU A 45 -8.12 11.37 3.56
C LEU A 45 -8.19 10.54 4.85
N ARG A 46 -9.36 10.45 5.49
CA ARG A 46 -9.53 9.60 6.68
C ARG A 46 -9.36 8.11 6.38
N GLN A 47 -9.82 7.67 5.20
CA GLN A 47 -9.63 6.29 4.74
C GLN A 47 -8.15 5.99 4.47
N LEU A 48 -7.41 6.94 3.88
CA LEU A 48 -5.97 6.84 3.70
C LEU A 48 -5.24 6.75 5.04
N ASP A 49 -5.59 7.61 6.02
CA ASP A 49 -4.97 7.55 7.36
C ASP A 49 -5.21 6.18 8.05
N ALA A 50 -6.41 5.61 7.88
CA ALA A 50 -6.71 4.28 8.41
C ALA A 50 -5.92 3.17 7.69
N LEU A 51 -5.75 3.29 6.37
CA LEU A 51 -4.95 2.38 5.57
C LEU A 51 -3.47 2.45 5.95
N GLU A 52 -2.90 3.64 6.09
CA GLU A 52 -1.51 3.85 6.53
C GLU A 52 -1.23 3.15 7.86
N ARG A 53 -2.13 3.29 8.85
CA ARG A 53 -2.01 2.59 10.13
C ARG A 53 -2.07 1.07 9.98
N THR A 54 -2.99 0.57 9.15
CA THR A 54 -3.12 -0.87 8.89
C THR A 54 -1.87 -1.44 8.22
N VAL A 55 -1.30 -0.70 7.27
CA VAL A 55 -0.06 -1.06 6.57
C VAL A 55 1.14 -1.03 7.52
N ALA A 56 1.25 -0.01 8.37
CA ALA A 56 2.30 0.08 9.39
C ALA A 56 2.21 -1.05 10.41
N ASP A 57 1.00 -1.40 10.86
CA ASP A 57 0.75 -2.54 11.73
C ASP A 57 1.16 -3.85 11.04
N SER A 58 0.74 -4.06 9.79
CA SER A 58 1.11 -5.24 8.99
C SER A 58 2.62 -5.37 8.82
N ALA A 59 3.33 -4.25 8.61
CA ALA A 59 4.78 -4.23 8.50
C ALA A 59 5.48 -4.68 9.79
N SER A 60 4.89 -4.37 10.95
CA SER A 60 5.41 -4.79 12.27
C SER A 60 5.11 -6.25 12.61
N HIS A 61 4.01 -6.79 12.08
CA HIS A 61 3.52 -8.14 12.37
C HIS A 61 3.93 -9.19 11.32
N THR A 62 4.56 -8.80 10.22
CA THR A 62 4.99 -9.72 9.16
C THR A 62 6.47 -10.08 9.32
N PRO A 63 6.81 -11.22 9.94
CA PRO A 63 8.19 -11.69 9.93
C PRO A 63 8.59 -12.13 8.52
N ILE A 64 9.78 -11.71 8.09
CA ILE A 64 10.36 -12.18 6.82
C ILE A 64 10.70 -13.67 6.97
N GLN A 65 10.04 -14.53 6.20
CA GLN A 65 10.31 -15.96 6.26
C GLN A 65 11.70 -16.29 5.67
N PRO A 66 12.49 -17.15 6.34
CA PRO A 66 13.73 -17.66 5.78
C PRO A 66 13.47 -18.39 4.45
N GLY A 67 14.16 -18.00 3.39
CA GLY A 67 14.05 -18.62 2.05
C GLY A 67 13.05 -17.96 1.11
N GLU A 68 12.22 -17.03 1.59
CA GLU A 68 11.33 -16.27 0.71
C GLU A 68 12.13 -15.24 -0.10
N ARG A 69 11.98 -15.27 -1.43
CA ARG A 69 12.78 -14.49 -2.39
C ARG A 69 12.21 -13.10 -2.65
N TYR A 70 10.88 -13.00 -2.59
CA TYR A 70 10.13 -11.78 -2.88
C TYR A 70 9.40 -11.35 -1.61
N HIS A 71 9.58 -10.09 -1.24
CA HIS A 71 8.96 -9.50 -0.05
C HIS A 71 8.13 -8.29 -0.44
N PHE A 72 7.08 -8.02 0.34
CA PHE A 72 6.32 -6.79 0.19
C PHE A 72 7.09 -5.62 0.80
N ASP A 73 7.33 -4.59 0.00
CA ASP A 73 8.03 -3.36 0.40
C ASP A 73 7.06 -2.38 1.06
N TYR A 74 6.79 -2.63 2.35
CA TYR A 74 5.93 -1.78 3.17
C TYR A 74 6.41 -0.31 3.22
N PRO A 75 7.72 0.00 3.43
CA PRO A 75 8.20 1.38 3.40
C PRO A 75 7.88 2.10 2.09
N ARG A 76 8.03 1.42 0.95
CA ARG A 76 7.73 2.01 -0.36
C ARG A 76 6.25 2.26 -0.56
N LEU A 77 5.37 1.36 -0.10
CA LEU A 77 3.93 1.61 -0.10
C LEU A 77 3.55 2.81 0.78
N LEU A 78 4.11 2.90 1.99
CA LEU A 78 3.82 4.01 2.92
C LEU A 78 4.24 5.37 2.33
N ALA A 79 5.37 5.42 1.62
CA ALA A 79 5.80 6.63 0.92
C ALA A 79 4.82 7.06 -0.18
N ASP A 80 4.31 6.09 -0.96
CA ASP A 80 3.32 6.36 -2.01
C ASP A 80 1.98 6.82 -1.41
N LEU A 81 1.50 6.21 -0.32
CA LEU A 81 0.29 6.64 0.39
C LEU A 81 0.41 8.08 0.91
N ALA A 82 1.55 8.42 1.52
CA ALA A 82 1.82 9.78 1.99
C ALA A 82 1.81 10.79 0.83
N ARG A 83 2.27 10.40 -0.35
CA ARG A 83 2.24 11.25 -1.55
C ARG A 83 0.84 11.45 -2.09
N VAL A 84 0.02 10.40 -2.15
CA VAL A 84 -1.40 10.50 -2.53
C VAL A 84 -2.13 11.45 -1.58
N ARG A 85 -1.91 11.30 -0.27
CA ARG A 85 -2.47 12.17 0.76
C ARG A 85 -2.07 13.64 0.55
N ALA A 86 -0.78 13.91 0.30
CA ALA A 86 -0.28 15.24 0.01
C ALA A 86 -0.92 15.84 -1.26
N GLY A 87 -1.11 15.03 -2.32
CA GLY A 87 -1.78 15.47 -3.55
C GLY A 87 -3.23 15.88 -3.33
N ILE A 88 -3.99 15.10 -2.55
CA ILE A 88 -5.38 15.42 -2.20
C ILE A 88 -5.45 16.68 -1.33
N GLN A 89 -4.58 16.82 -0.33
CA GLN A 89 -4.53 18.01 0.53
C GLN A 89 -4.18 19.28 -0.26
N ALA A 90 -3.25 19.18 -1.21
CA ALA A 90 -2.87 20.28 -2.09
C ALA A 90 -4.01 20.68 -3.03
N HIS A 91 -4.84 19.72 -3.47
CA HIS A 91 -6.04 20.02 -4.25
C HIS A 91 -7.11 20.74 -3.41
N LEU A 92 -7.34 20.29 -2.16
CA LEU A 92 -8.28 20.92 -1.23
C LEU A 92 -7.85 22.30 -0.76
N THR A 93 -6.54 22.56 -0.72
CA THR A 93 -5.95 23.84 -0.29
C THR A 93 -5.14 24.45 -1.44
N PRO A 94 -5.80 24.85 -2.54
CA PRO A 94 -5.07 25.29 -3.73
C PRO A 94 -4.36 26.62 -3.44
N SER A 95 -3.05 26.55 -3.19
CA SER A 95 -2.20 27.74 -3.22
C SER A 95 -2.02 28.15 -4.69
N ARG A 96 -2.39 29.38 -5.04
CA ARG A 96 -2.45 29.86 -6.43
C ARG A 96 -1.08 30.07 -7.11
N ALA A 97 0.04 29.74 -6.47
CA ALA A 97 1.36 30.03 -7.01
C ALA A 97 2.40 28.97 -6.59
N GLN A 98 2.49 27.84 -7.30
CA GLN A 98 3.77 27.12 -7.49
C GLN A 98 3.64 25.94 -8.48
N PRO A 99 4.70 25.66 -9.25
CA PRO A 99 4.87 24.36 -9.91
C PRO A 99 4.76 23.25 -8.86
N ARG A 100 3.85 22.31 -9.07
CA ARG A 100 3.66 21.19 -8.15
C ARG A 100 4.72 20.14 -8.42
N ASP A 101 5.25 19.57 -7.34
CA ASP A 101 6.15 18.41 -7.45
C ASP A 101 5.31 17.19 -7.86
N LEU A 102 5.41 16.80 -9.14
CA LEU A 102 4.68 15.68 -9.74
C LEU A 102 5.48 14.38 -9.58
N SER A 103 5.91 14.09 -8.37
CA SER A 103 6.75 12.92 -8.13
C SER A 103 5.95 11.63 -8.43
N GLU A 104 6.46 10.78 -9.32
CA GLU A 104 5.80 9.55 -9.77
C GLU A 104 5.71 8.50 -8.66
N LEU A 105 4.52 7.92 -8.47
CA LEU A 105 4.33 6.81 -7.55
C LEU A 105 5.26 5.65 -7.96
N ALA A 106 5.87 5.02 -6.96
CA ALA A 106 6.78 3.91 -7.19
C ALA A 106 6.12 2.73 -7.93
N GLY A 107 4.87 2.43 -7.59
CA GLY A 107 4.02 1.43 -8.27
C GLY A 107 4.48 -0.04 -8.17
N SER A 108 5.72 -0.29 -7.76
CA SER A 108 6.31 -1.62 -7.56
C SER A 108 6.66 -1.81 -6.09
N TYR A 109 5.92 -2.67 -5.38
CA TYR A 109 6.12 -2.92 -3.94
C TYR A 109 6.80 -4.27 -3.69
N ARG A 110 7.60 -4.75 -4.64
CA ARG A 110 8.33 -6.02 -4.52
C ARG A 110 9.80 -5.74 -4.26
N THR A 111 10.30 -6.22 -3.14
CA THR A 111 11.74 -6.27 -2.85
C THR A 111 12.28 -7.66 -3.13
N GLU A 112 13.40 -7.74 -3.85
CA GLU A 112 14.16 -8.97 -4.06
C GLU A 112 15.36 -8.95 -3.12
N ARG A 113 15.55 -10.02 -2.33
CA ARG A 113 16.79 -10.18 -1.57
C ARG A 113 17.90 -10.44 -2.59
N ALA A 114 18.86 -9.50 -2.69
CA ALA A 114 20.04 -9.69 -3.51
C ALA A 114 20.66 -11.04 -3.14
N ALA A 115 20.77 -11.93 -4.11
CA ALA A 115 21.55 -13.15 -3.93
C ALA A 115 22.96 -12.70 -3.51
N GLU A 116 23.44 -13.21 -2.37
CA GLU A 116 24.83 -13.02 -1.97
C GLU A 116 25.72 -13.27 -3.20
N PRO A 117 26.64 -12.35 -3.56
CA PRO A 117 27.60 -12.62 -4.60
C PRO A 117 28.34 -13.90 -4.20
N LEU A 118 28.17 -14.96 -5.00
CA LEU A 118 28.86 -16.22 -4.81
C LEU A 118 30.34 -15.93 -4.52
N PRO A 119 30.95 -16.52 -3.48
CA PRO A 119 32.38 -16.40 -3.29
C PRO A 119 33.04 -16.91 -4.57
N THR A 120 33.75 -16.05 -5.27
CA THR A 120 34.59 -16.45 -6.39
C THR A 120 35.63 -17.41 -5.81
N THR A 121 35.37 -18.71 -5.95
CA THR A 121 36.38 -19.74 -5.77
C THR A 121 37.45 -19.46 -6.82
N THR A 122 38.49 -18.74 -6.41
CA THR A 122 39.77 -18.74 -7.08
C THR A 122 40.39 -20.11 -6.82
N ALA A 123 39.92 -21.12 -7.54
CA ALA A 123 40.65 -22.35 -7.76
C ALA A 123 41.81 -22.02 -8.71
N GLN A 124 42.90 -21.49 -8.16
CA GLN A 124 44.20 -21.48 -8.82
C GLN A 124 44.91 -22.77 -8.39
N GLY A 125 44.69 -23.82 -9.18
CA GLY A 125 45.49 -25.03 -9.15
C GLY A 125 46.81 -24.80 -9.86
N LYS A 126 47.89 -25.03 -9.12
CA LYS A 126 49.18 -25.69 -9.44
C LYS A 126 49.67 -25.77 -10.91
N PRO A 127 50.99 -25.70 -11.12
CA PRO A 127 51.89 -26.82 -10.77
C PRO A 127 53.00 -26.50 -9.77
#